data_AF-A0AAU2FFU7-F1
#
_entry.id   AF-A0AAU2FFU7-F1
#
_cell.length_a   1.000
_cell.length_b   1.000
_cell.length_c   1.000
_cell.angle_alpha   90.00
_cell.angle_beta   90.00
_cell.angle_gamma   90.00
#
_symmetry.space_group_name_H-M   'P 1'
#
loop_
_entity.id
_entity.type
_entity.pdbx_description
1 polymer ?
#
loop_
_entity_poly.entity_id
_entity_poly.type
_entity_poly.pdbx_seq_one_letter_code
_entity_poly.pdbx_strand_id
1 'polypeptide(L)'
;MPQLPAPDYPDDVRARLEADAREVIARYPDSRSALLPLLHLVQSEEGHVTRTGMRFCADVLGLTTAEVTAVATFYSMYRRGPSGDYQVGVCTNTLCAVLGGDAIFETLQEHLGVANGGTTEDGKVTLEHIECNAACDFAPVVMVNWEFFDNQTPASAKRLVDDLRAGAQVEPTRGAPLCTFKDTARILAGFPDTRDGAVEASGSAGPASLTGLRLAKGESPARVVHPRGGAPKGTRPHDPSPAEHLSSHDAPQDTAASDPSHPAGPVTEEGE
;
A
#
# COMPACT_ATOMS: atom_id res chain seq x y z
N MET A 1 -9.42 33.87 -4.19
CA MET A 1 -8.59 32.78 -4.75
C MET A 1 -7.17 32.99 -4.25
N PRO A 2 -6.45 31.96 -3.78
CA PRO A 2 -5.04 32.10 -3.46
C PRO A 2 -4.29 32.58 -4.72
N GLN A 3 -3.36 33.51 -4.53
CA GLN A 3 -2.70 34.24 -5.60
C GLN A 3 -1.85 33.29 -6.48
N LEU A 4 -1.93 33.47 -7.80
CA LEU A 4 -0.98 32.91 -8.75
C LEU A 4 0.11 33.96 -9.01
N PRO A 5 1.38 33.54 -9.17
CA PRO A 5 1.86 32.16 -9.03
C PRO A 5 1.98 31.73 -7.56
N ALA A 6 2.06 30.41 -7.32
CA ALA A 6 2.31 29.87 -5.97
C ALA A 6 3.62 30.45 -5.39
N PRO A 7 3.76 30.59 -4.06
CA PRO A 7 5.03 31.00 -3.47
C PRO A 7 6.09 29.93 -3.70
N ASP A 8 7.37 30.32 -3.82
CA ASP A 8 8.48 29.37 -3.82
C ASP A 8 8.66 28.74 -2.44
N TYR A 9 9.25 27.55 -2.41
CA TYR A 9 9.77 27.01 -1.15
C TYR A 9 10.85 27.95 -0.59
N PRO A 10 10.98 28.05 0.74
CA PRO A 10 12.16 28.61 1.36
C PRO A 10 13.45 27.98 0.79
N ASP A 11 14.52 28.77 0.65
CA ASP A 11 15.75 28.35 -0.03
C ASP A 11 16.36 27.07 0.55
N ASP A 12 16.30 26.89 1.87
CA ASP A 12 16.80 25.71 2.57
C ASP A 12 15.96 24.45 2.28
N VAL A 13 14.63 24.61 2.24
CA VAL A 13 13.70 23.53 1.88
C VAL A 13 13.89 23.13 0.42
N ARG A 14 13.97 24.13 -0.47
CA ARG A 14 14.21 23.90 -1.89
C ARG A 14 15.53 23.16 -2.12
N ALA A 15 16.63 23.60 -1.50
CA ALA A 15 17.93 22.97 -1.66
C ALA A 15 17.94 21.49 -1.22
N ARG A 16 17.26 21.17 -0.11
CA ARG A 16 17.12 19.78 0.36
C ARG A 16 16.29 18.93 -0.61
N LEU A 17 15.15 19.45 -1.07
CA LEU A 17 14.30 18.76 -2.05
C LEU A 17 15.01 18.56 -3.40
N GLU A 18 15.81 19.52 -3.87
CA GLU A 18 16.59 19.39 -5.11
C GLU A 18 17.67 18.31 -5.01
N ALA A 19 18.30 18.14 -3.83
CA ALA A 19 19.26 17.08 -3.59
C ALA A 19 18.58 15.70 -3.66
N ASP A 20 17.49 15.53 -2.92
CA ASP A 20 16.70 14.29 -2.90
C ASP A 20 16.10 13.98 -4.29
N ALA A 21 15.57 14.99 -4.98
CA ALA A 21 15.00 14.84 -6.31
C ALA A 21 16.04 14.36 -7.34
N ARG A 22 17.29 14.83 -7.24
CA ARG A 22 18.37 14.39 -8.12
C ARG A 22 18.66 12.89 -7.95
N GLU A 23 18.63 12.39 -6.72
CA GLU A 23 18.79 10.96 -6.45
C GLU A 23 17.63 10.14 -7.04
N VAL A 24 16.39 10.60 -6.86
CA VAL A 24 15.21 9.92 -7.43
C VAL A 24 15.26 9.91 -8.96
N ILE A 25 15.57 11.05 -9.59
CA ILE A 25 15.66 11.19 -11.05
C ILE A 25 16.74 10.27 -11.63
N ALA A 26 17.89 10.15 -10.96
CA ALA A 26 19.01 9.33 -11.42
C ALA A 26 18.69 7.82 -11.52
N ARG A 27 17.59 7.35 -10.91
CA ARG A 27 17.13 5.96 -10.99
C ARG A 27 16.42 5.62 -12.30
N TYR A 28 16.08 6.63 -13.11
CA TYR A 28 15.31 6.46 -14.33
C TYR A 28 16.11 6.92 -15.56
N PRO A 29 15.99 6.21 -16.70
CA PRO A 29 16.59 6.65 -17.96
C PRO A 29 15.90 7.89 -18.54
N ASP A 30 14.61 8.08 -18.25
CA ASP A 30 13.82 9.26 -18.61
C ASP A 30 13.39 9.99 -17.33
N SER A 31 13.73 11.27 -17.21
CA SER A 31 13.42 12.08 -16.03
C SER A 31 11.91 12.17 -15.77
N ARG A 32 11.07 12.13 -16.81
CA ARG A 32 9.61 12.16 -16.67
C ARG A 32 9.09 11.00 -15.81
N SER A 33 9.76 9.84 -15.84
CA SER A 33 9.39 8.67 -15.04
C SER A 33 9.52 8.90 -13.53
N ALA A 34 10.30 9.89 -13.11
CA ALA A 34 10.46 10.27 -11.71
C ALA A 34 9.26 11.07 -11.15
N LEU A 35 8.28 11.46 -11.96
CA LEU A 35 7.18 12.33 -11.51
C LEU A 35 6.39 11.74 -10.33
N LEU A 36 6.08 10.44 -10.36
CA LEU A 36 5.31 9.80 -9.29
C LEU A 36 6.07 9.81 -7.95
N PRO A 37 7.32 9.32 -7.85
CA PRO A 37 8.07 9.41 -6.61
C PRO A 37 8.37 10.86 -6.18
N LEU A 38 8.54 11.81 -7.10
CA LEU A 38 8.70 13.22 -6.74
C LEU A 38 7.43 13.84 -6.13
N LEU A 39 6.24 13.42 -6.55
CA LEU A 39 4.99 13.83 -5.90
C LEU A 39 4.90 13.28 -4.47
N HIS A 40 5.39 12.06 -4.22
CA HIS A 40 5.55 11.54 -2.87
C HIS A 40 6.61 12.31 -2.07
N LEU A 41 7.71 12.73 -2.71
CA LEU A 41 8.77 13.52 -2.06
C LEU A 41 8.25 14.88 -1.57
N VAL A 42 7.54 15.64 -2.40
CA VAL A 42 6.96 16.93 -1.95
C VAL A 42 5.86 16.72 -0.91
N GLN A 43 5.09 15.63 -1.02
CA GLN A 43 4.13 15.24 0.01
C GLN A 43 4.80 14.89 1.34
N SER A 44 6.02 14.33 1.32
CA SER A 44 6.78 14.08 2.54
C SER A 44 7.23 15.36 3.25
N GLU A 45 7.38 16.46 2.52
CA GLU A 45 7.74 17.77 3.09
C GLU A 45 6.53 18.47 3.71
N GLU A 46 5.36 18.42 3.06
CA GLU A 46 4.20 19.25 3.42
C GLU A 46 2.99 18.46 3.93
N GLY A 47 3.08 17.12 3.97
CA GLY A 47 1.97 16.21 4.30
C GLY A 47 0.90 16.09 3.20
N HIS A 48 1.03 16.86 2.11
CA HIS A 48 0.14 16.84 0.95
C HIS A 48 0.83 17.53 -0.24
N VAL A 49 0.36 17.29 -1.45
CA VAL A 49 0.87 17.90 -2.69
C VAL A 49 0.28 19.30 -2.86
N THR A 50 1.06 20.32 -2.53
CA THR A 50 0.69 21.73 -2.71
C THR A 50 0.93 22.22 -4.14
N ARG A 51 0.43 23.43 -4.46
CA ARG A 51 0.78 24.09 -5.73
C ARG A 51 2.28 24.42 -5.82
N THR A 52 2.94 24.68 -4.70
CA THR A 52 4.39 24.91 -4.64
C THR A 52 5.14 23.61 -4.97
N GLY A 53 4.74 22.48 -4.38
CA GLY A 53 5.29 21.17 -4.69
C GLY A 53 5.05 20.72 -6.14
N MET A 54 3.87 21.00 -6.70
CA MET A 54 3.62 20.73 -8.12
C MET A 54 4.49 21.58 -9.05
N ARG A 55 4.72 22.86 -8.73
CA ARG A 55 5.64 23.70 -9.50
C ARG A 55 7.07 23.20 -9.38
N PHE A 56 7.51 22.84 -8.17
CA PHE A 56 8.82 22.25 -7.96
C PHE A 56 9.04 21.03 -8.86
N CYS A 57 8.10 20.07 -8.89
CA CYS A 57 8.17 18.90 -9.76
C CYS A 57 8.21 19.28 -11.24
N ALA A 58 7.45 20.29 -11.65
CA ALA A 58 7.43 20.78 -13.04
C ALA A 58 8.80 21.35 -13.43
N ASP A 59 9.38 22.19 -12.57
CA ASP A 59 10.67 22.85 -12.81
C ASP A 59 11.82 21.83 -12.92
N VAL A 60 11.91 20.87 -11.98
CA VAL A 60 13.02 19.90 -11.96
C VAL A 60 12.95 18.86 -13.08
N LEU A 61 11.75 18.56 -13.59
CA LEU A 61 11.55 17.61 -14.67
C LEU A 61 11.44 18.25 -16.07
N GLY A 62 11.36 19.58 -16.15
CA GLY A 62 11.09 20.29 -17.41
C GLY A 62 9.68 20.02 -17.95
N LEU A 63 8.71 19.82 -17.06
CA LEU A 63 7.30 19.60 -17.40
C LEU A 63 6.47 20.87 -17.21
N THR A 64 5.26 20.89 -17.75
CA THR A 64 4.28 21.94 -17.42
C THR A 64 3.59 21.65 -16.10
N THR A 65 3.18 22.70 -15.38
CA THR A 65 2.36 22.55 -14.16
C THR A 65 1.02 21.87 -14.44
N ALA A 66 0.50 21.98 -15.67
CA ALA A 66 -0.73 21.30 -16.10
C ALA A 66 -0.54 19.77 -16.16
N GLU A 67 0.58 19.29 -16.71
CA GLU A 67 0.90 17.86 -16.74
C GLU A 67 1.06 17.30 -15.33
N VAL A 68 1.77 18.01 -14.45
CA VAL A 68 1.93 17.60 -13.05
C VAL A 68 0.58 17.58 -12.33
N THR A 69 -0.25 18.59 -12.54
CA THR A 69 -1.60 18.67 -11.95
C THR A 69 -2.47 17.51 -12.43
N ALA A 70 -2.39 17.13 -13.70
CA ALA A 70 -3.14 15.99 -14.24
C ALA A 70 -2.77 14.68 -13.51
N VAL A 71 -1.48 14.44 -13.27
CA VAL A 71 -1.02 13.25 -12.55
C VAL A 71 -1.39 13.30 -11.06
N ALA A 72 -1.18 14.43 -10.39
CA ALA A 72 -1.49 14.62 -8.98
C ALA A 72 -3.00 14.55 -8.66
N THR A 73 -3.86 14.77 -9.67
CA THR A 73 -5.32 14.65 -9.51
C THR A 73 -5.86 13.30 -9.96
N PHE A 74 -5.12 12.57 -10.80
CA PHE A 74 -5.50 11.25 -11.29
C PHE A 74 -5.30 10.14 -10.24
N TYR A 75 -4.15 10.14 -9.56
CA TYR A 75 -3.86 9.14 -8.53
C TYR A 75 -4.35 9.60 -7.15
N SER A 76 -5.17 8.78 -6.50
CA SER A 76 -5.75 9.07 -5.17
C SER A 76 -4.72 9.15 -4.04
N MET A 77 -3.55 8.53 -4.22
CA MET A 77 -2.47 8.48 -3.22
C MET A 77 -1.86 9.86 -2.91
N TYR A 78 -2.03 10.82 -3.82
CA TYR A 78 -1.56 12.19 -3.65
C TYR A 78 -2.65 13.04 -2.97
N ARG A 79 -2.41 13.38 -1.71
CA ARG A 79 -3.30 14.24 -0.94
C ARG A 79 -3.21 15.64 -1.49
N ARG A 80 -4.36 16.26 -1.80
CA ARG A 80 -4.43 17.64 -2.32
C ARG A 80 -4.83 18.67 -1.27
N GLY A 81 -5.02 18.22 -0.03
CA GLY A 81 -5.33 19.07 1.11
C GLY A 81 -4.64 18.55 2.38
N PRO A 82 -4.61 19.36 3.44
CA PRO A 82 -3.94 19.02 4.70
C PRO A 82 -4.39 17.66 5.22
N SER A 83 -3.42 16.88 5.65
CA SER A 83 -3.58 15.50 6.07
C SER A 83 -2.98 15.34 7.46
N GLY A 84 -3.60 14.50 8.29
CA GLY A 84 -3.10 14.21 9.63
C GLY A 84 -1.88 13.30 9.60
N ASP A 85 -1.30 13.07 10.78
CA ASP A 85 -0.18 12.15 10.97
C ASP A 85 -0.50 10.72 10.50
N TYR A 86 -1.77 10.31 10.56
CA TYR A 86 -2.25 8.98 10.21
C TYR A 86 -3.41 9.05 9.20
N GLN A 87 -3.19 8.52 7.99
CA GLN A 87 -4.24 8.22 7.03
C GLN A 87 -4.88 6.88 7.39
N VAL A 88 -6.11 6.91 7.89
CA VAL A 88 -6.89 5.73 8.27
C VAL A 88 -7.90 5.45 7.15
N GLY A 89 -7.57 4.47 6.31
CA GLY A 89 -8.40 4.06 5.19
C GLY A 89 -9.21 2.80 5.49
N VAL A 90 -10.53 2.82 5.30
CA VAL A 90 -11.40 1.65 5.50
C VAL A 90 -11.81 1.07 4.14
N CYS A 91 -11.48 -0.20 3.91
CA CYS A 91 -11.93 -0.89 2.70
C CYS A 91 -13.42 -1.23 2.81
N THR A 92 -14.18 -0.75 1.85
CA THR A 92 -15.64 -0.92 1.71
C THR A 92 -15.99 -1.60 0.38
N ASN A 93 -15.00 -2.13 -0.34
CA ASN A 93 -15.27 -2.91 -1.53
C ASN A 93 -15.92 -4.26 -1.14
N THR A 94 -16.53 -4.91 -2.13
CA THR A 94 -17.53 -5.98 -2.02
C THR A 94 -17.35 -6.93 -0.83
N LEU A 95 -16.18 -7.58 -0.68
CA LEU A 95 -16.00 -8.55 0.40
C LEU A 95 -15.91 -7.89 1.78
N CYS A 96 -15.18 -6.78 1.90
CA CYS A 96 -15.09 -6.05 3.15
C CYS A 96 -16.45 -5.46 3.53
N ALA A 97 -17.20 -4.87 2.58
CA ALA A 97 -18.57 -4.40 2.82
C ALA A 97 -19.46 -5.50 3.42
N VAL A 98 -19.49 -6.67 2.78
CA VAL A 98 -20.28 -7.83 3.27
C VAL A 98 -19.86 -8.26 4.69
N LEU A 99 -18.57 -8.13 5.02
CA LEU A 99 -18.03 -8.52 6.33
C LEU A 99 -18.05 -7.40 7.37
N GLY A 100 -18.57 -6.20 7.05
CA GLY A 100 -18.76 -5.10 7.99
C GLY A 100 -17.87 -3.87 7.79
N GLY A 101 -17.19 -3.75 6.64
CA GLY A 101 -16.39 -2.58 6.26
C GLY A 101 -17.19 -1.27 6.25
N ASP A 102 -18.41 -1.29 5.71
CA ASP A 102 -19.30 -0.12 5.71
C ASP A 102 -19.65 0.32 7.14
N ALA A 103 -19.95 -0.65 8.00
CA ALA A 103 -20.26 -0.40 9.40
C ALA A 103 -19.05 0.17 10.17
N ILE A 104 -17.83 -0.29 9.84
CA ILE A 104 -16.59 0.28 10.40
C ILE A 104 -16.45 1.73 9.96
N PHE A 105 -16.60 2.02 8.67
CA PHE A 105 -16.44 3.36 8.14
C PHE A 105 -17.43 4.35 8.77
N GLU A 106 -18.73 4.02 8.79
CA GLU A 106 -19.78 4.83 9.42
C GLU A 106 -19.49 5.06 10.90
N THR A 107 -19.11 3.99 11.62
CA THR A 107 -18.75 4.07 13.05
C THR A 107 -17.59 5.02 13.31
N LEU A 108 -16.58 5.05 12.44
CA LEU A 108 -15.44 5.95 12.56
C LEU A 108 -15.81 7.39 12.21
N GLN A 109 -16.66 7.62 11.20
CA GLN A 109 -17.15 8.96 10.86
C GLN A 109 -17.87 9.59 12.05
N GLU A 110 -18.77 8.86 12.69
CA GLU A 110 -19.50 9.32 13.88
C GLU A 110 -18.57 9.58 15.07
N HIS A 111 -17.63 8.66 15.32
CA HIS A 111 -16.72 8.71 16.47
C HIS A 111 -15.71 9.85 16.37
N LEU A 112 -15.15 10.06 15.18
CA LEU A 112 -14.15 11.10 14.92
C LEU A 112 -14.78 12.46 14.58
N GLY A 113 -16.07 12.49 14.25
CA GLY A 113 -16.78 13.70 13.85
C GLY A 113 -16.33 14.25 12.48
N VAL A 114 -15.80 13.39 11.60
CA VAL A 114 -15.27 13.80 10.28
C VAL A 114 -15.97 13.05 9.13
N ALA A 115 -16.09 13.73 8.00
CA ALA A 115 -16.55 13.12 6.75
C ALA A 115 -15.41 12.36 6.05
N ASN A 116 -15.73 11.65 4.97
CA ASN A 116 -14.72 11.06 4.08
C ASN A 116 -13.69 12.09 3.61
N GLY A 117 -12.40 11.79 3.79
CA GLY A 117 -11.28 12.66 3.49
C GLY A 117 -11.04 13.77 4.50
N GLY A 118 -11.85 13.85 5.58
CA GLY A 118 -11.73 14.82 6.64
C GLY A 118 -10.66 14.44 7.67
N THR A 119 -10.06 15.45 8.28
CA THR A 119 -9.02 15.31 9.31
C THR A 119 -9.56 15.80 10.65
N THR A 120 -9.25 15.08 11.73
CA THR A 120 -9.63 15.44 13.09
C THR A 120 -9.03 16.79 13.51
N GLU A 121 -9.69 17.48 14.45
CA GLU A 121 -9.28 18.82 14.91
C GLU A 121 -7.86 18.85 15.51
N ASP A 122 -7.43 17.74 16.11
CA ASP A 122 -6.07 17.56 16.65
C ASP A 122 -5.00 17.31 15.57
N GLY A 123 -5.39 17.22 14.30
CA GLY A 123 -4.48 16.98 13.18
C GLY A 123 -3.89 15.57 13.14
N LYS A 124 -4.43 14.61 13.90
CA LYS A 124 -3.85 13.26 14.00
C LYS A 124 -4.36 12.29 12.96
N VAL A 125 -5.68 12.22 12.75
CA VAL A 125 -6.29 11.19 11.90
C VAL A 125 -7.00 11.85 10.73
N THR A 126 -6.69 11.41 9.52
CA THR A 126 -7.55 11.63 8.34
C THR A 126 -8.26 10.33 8.02
N LEU A 127 -9.60 10.37 7.96
CA LEU A 127 -10.41 9.19 7.64
C LEU A 127 -10.68 9.14 6.14
N GLU A 128 -10.44 7.99 5.52
CA GLU A 128 -10.68 7.79 4.09
C GLU A 128 -11.46 6.51 3.82
N HIS A 129 -12.44 6.62 2.91
CA HIS A 129 -13.04 5.48 2.26
C HIS A 129 -12.12 5.03 1.13
N ILE A 130 -11.66 3.78 1.20
CA ILE A 130 -10.75 3.23 0.19
C ILE A 130 -11.38 2.03 -0.52
N GLU A 131 -10.94 1.85 -1.76
CA GLU A 131 -11.31 0.71 -2.59
C GLU A 131 -10.52 -0.56 -2.21
N CYS A 132 -10.63 -1.61 -3.03
CA CYS A 132 -10.00 -2.90 -2.78
C CYS A 132 -8.47 -2.80 -2.67
N ASN A 133 -7.91 -3.23 -1.52
CA ASN A 133 -6.46 -3.38 -1.29
C ASN A 133 -5.96 -4.83 -1.48
N ALA A 134 -6.75 -5.68 -2.14
CA ALA A 134 -6.42 -7.07 -2.42
C ALA A 134 -6.04 -7.95 -1.19
N ALA A 135 -6.51 -7.58 0.01
CA ALA A 135 -6.32 -8.32 1.27
C ALA A 135 -7.62 -9.01 1.72
N CYS A 136 -8.34 -9.59 0.75
CA CYS A 136 -9.68 -10.16 0.94
C CYS A 136 -9.71 -11.37 1.89
N ASP A 137 -8.61 -12.10 1.98
CA ASP A 137 -8.40 -13.21 2.92
C ASP A 137 -8.35 -12.79 4.39
N PHE A 138 -8.29 -11.48 4.67
CA PHE A 138 -8.23 -10.88 6.00
C PHE A 138 -9.31 -9.81 6.25
N ALA A 139 -10.34 -9.77 5.42
CA ALA A 139 -11.41 -8.78 5.51
C ALA A 139 -12.23 -8.89 6.83
N PRO A 140 -12.76 -7.78 7.38
CA PRO A 140 -12.59 -6.39 6.92
C PRO A 140 -11.21 -5.81 7.22
N VAL A 141 -10.69 -5.03 6.26
CA VAL A 141 -9.35 -4.43 6.35
C VAL A 141 -9.45 -2.91 6.53
N VAL A 142 -8.72 -2.42 7.53
CA VAL A 142 -8.37 -1.00 7.68
C VAL A 142 -6.89 -0.86 7.35
N MET A 143 -6.50 0.23 6.70
CA MET A 143 -5.10 0.58 6.51
C MET A 143 -4.77 1.85 7.29
N VAL A 144 -3.60 1.89 7.90
CA VAL A 144 -3.05 3.10 8.50
C VAL A 144 -1.71 3.37 7.86
N ASN A 145 -1.58 4.48 7.13
CA ASN A 145 -0.35 4.85 6.42
C ASN A 145 0.26 3.67 5.63
N TRP A 146 -0.56 2.98 4.83
CA TRP A 146 -0.19 1.82 4.00
C TRP A 146 0.12 0.51 4.74
N GLU A 147 0.01 0.48 6.06
CA GLU A 147 0.14 -0.74 6.85
C GLU A 147 -1.23 -1.37 7.14
N PHE A 148 -1.27 -2.70 7.16
CA PHE A 148 -2.53 -3.44 7.25
C PHE A 148 -2.96 -3.68 8.69
N PHE A 149 -4.25 -3.43 8.93
CA PHE A 149 -4.99 -3.81 10.13
C PHE A 149 -6.12 -4.74 9.70
N ASP A 150 -5.87 -6.02 9.86
CA ASP A 150 -6.72 -7.11 9.41
C ASP A 150 -7.85 -7.44 10.40
N ASN A 151 -8.87 -8.15 9.92
CA ASN A 151 -9.99 -8.68 10.71
C ASN A 151 -10.63 -7.63 11.64
N GLN A 152 -10.75 -6.39 11.16
CA GLN A 152 -11.23 -5.29 11.97
C GLN A 152 -12.73 -5.40 12.22
N THR A 153 -13.13 -4.85 13.36
CA THR A 153 -14.51 -4.68 13.78
C THR A 153 -14.74 -3.21 14.12
N PRO A 154 -15.99 -2.72 14.19
CA PRO A 154 -16.26 -1.35 14.61
C PRO A 154 -15.62 -1.00 15.95
N ALA A 155 -15.62 -1.94 16.90
CA ALA A 155 -15.02 -1.74 18.22
C ALA A 155 -13.49 -1.70 18.19
N SER A 156 -12.83 -2.56 17.40
CA SER A 156 -11.37 -2.54 17.28
C SER A 156 -10.88 -1.33 16.50
N ALA A 157 -11.60 -0.92 15.46
CA ALA A 157 -11.28 0.27 14.67
C ALA A 157 -11.38 1.56 15.51
N LYS A 158 -12.40 1.66 16.39
CA LYS A 158 -12.49 2.77 17.35
C LYS A 158 -11.28 2.84 18.28
N ARG A 159 -10.89 1.70 18.88
CA ARG A 159 -9.70 1.64 19.73
C ARG A 159 -8.44 2.02 18.96
N LEU A 160 -8.29 1.50 17.73
CA LEU A 160 -7.18 1.83 16.85
C LEU A 160 -7.02 3.34 16.67
N VAL A 161 -8.09 4.06 16.30
CA VAL A 161 -7.99 5.51 16.10
C VAL A 161 -7.80 6.28 17.41
N ASP A 162 -8.35 5.81 18.53
CA ASP A 162 -8.13 6.43 19.84
C ASP A 162 -6.67 6.27 20.31
N ASP A 163 -6.09 5.07 20.13
CA ASP A 163 -4.69 4.78 20.45
C ASP A 163 -3.74 5.64 19.61
N LEU A 164 -4.01 5.77 18.30
CA LEU A 164 -3.24 6.65 17.40
C LEU A 164 -3.29 8.11 17.85
N ARG A 165 -4.47 8.62 18.23
CA ARG A 165 -4.65 10.01 18.70
C ARG A 165 -4.01 10.24 20.06
N ALA A 166 -3.98 9.24 20.92
CA ALA A 166 -3.31 9.27 22.22
C ALA A 166 -1.77 9.14 22.11
N GLY A 167 -1.25 8.82 20.91
CA GLY A 167 0.17 8.59 20.69
C GLY A 167 0.67 7.26 21.29
N ALA A 168 -0.23 6.30 21.49
CA ALA A 168 0.15 4.96 21.87
C ALA A 168 0.87 4.26 20.71
N GLN A 169 1.77 3.33 21.06
CA GLN A 169 2.42 2.49 20.05
C GLN A 169 1.40 1.47 19.53
N VAL A 170 1.10 1.56 18.24
CA VAL A 170 0.16 0.70 17.54
C VAL A 170 0.96 -0.11 16.52
N GLU A 171 0.82 -1.43 16.59
CA GLU A 171 1.47 -2.36 15.65
C GLU A 171 0.47 -2.83 14.59
N PRO A 172 0.82 -2.80 13.30
CA PRO A 172 -0.01 -3.38 12.26
C PRO A 172 -0.06 -4.91 12.38
N THR A 173 -1.14 -5.51 11.87
CA THR A 173 -1.23 -6.97 11.80
C THR A 173 -0.27 -7.54 10.77
N ARG A 174 -0.03 -6.77 9.69
CA ARG A 174 0.94 -7.08 8.64
C ARG A 174 1.56 -5.79 8.12
N GLY A 175 2.89 -5.82 8.01
CA GLY A 175 3.68 -4.75 7.44
C GLY A 175 4.65 -4.13 8.45
N ALA A 176 5.22 -2.98 8.11
CA ALA A 176 6.27 -2.34 8.88
C ALA A 176 5.72 -1.54 10.07
N PRO A 177 6.52 -1.27 11.13
CA PRO A 177 6.09 -0.41 12.23
C PRO A 177 5.58 0.94 11.73
N LEU A 178 4.49 1.45 12.33
CA LEU A 178 3.88 2.71 11.89
C LEU A 178 4.85 3.90 12.03
N CYS A 179 4.79 4.81 11.05
CA CYS A 179 5.37 6.15 11.11
C CYS A 179 4.32 7.20 10.72
N THR A 180 4.69 8.48 10.74
CA THR A 180 3.80 9.53 10.26
C THR A 180 3.60 9.43 8.74
N PHE A 181 2.51 9.99 8.24
CA PHE A 181 2.20 10.00 6.81
C PHE A 181 3.31 10.68 5.98
N LYS A 182 3.99 11.67 6.55
CA LYS A 182 5.14 12.33 5.93
C LYS A 182 6.32 11.38 5.76
N ASP A 183 6.63 10.59 6.79
CA ASP A 183 7.67 9.57 6.74
C ASP A 183 7.31 8.48 5.73
N THR A 184 6.06 8.02 5.74
CA THR A 184 5.56 7.05 4.75
C THR A 184 5.68 7.60 3.33
N ALA A 185 5.34 8.87 3.09
CA ALA A 185 5.49 9.50 1.79
C ALA A 185 6.97 9.58 1.37
N ARG A 186 7.91 9.78 2.31
CA ARG A 186 9.34 9.72 2.03
C ARG A 186 9.78 8.32 1.61
N ILE A 187 9.26 7.28 2.27
CA ILE A 187 9.53 5.88 1.91
C ILE A 187 8.98 5.58 0.50
N LEU A 188 7.75 6.01 0.20
CA LEU A 188 7.12 5.85 -1.12
C LEU A 188 7.80 6.68 -2.23
N ALA A 189 8.51 7.75 -1.89
CA ALA A 189 9.39 8.45 -2.82
C ALA A 189 10.65 7.63 -3.17
N GLY A 190 10.84 6.49 -2.51
CA GLY A 190 11.91 5.53 -2.77
C GLY A 190 13.11 5.67 -1.85
N PHE A 191 13.00 6.39 -0.74
CA PHE A 191 14.06 6.41 0.27
C PHE A 191 13.89 5.22 1.22
N PRO A 192 15.00 4.59 1.67
CA PRO A 192 14.92 3.43 2.54
C PRO A 192 14.31 3.81 3.90
N ASP A 193 13.52 2.90 4.46
CA ASP A 193 13.12 2.99 5.86
C ASP A 193 14.28 2.53 6.75
N THR A 194 14.90 3.48 7.45
CA THR A 194 16.08 3.22 8.29
C THR A 194 15.73 2.88 9.73
N ARG A 195 14.45 2.72 10.06
CA ARG A 195 14.00 2.38 11.42
C ARG A 195 14.26 0.90 11.70
N ASP A 196 14.68 0.60 12.92
CA ASP A 196 15.00 -0.77 13.34
C ASP A 196 13.79 -1.70 13.14
N GLY A 197 14.00 -2.83 12.46
CA GLY A 197 12.98 -3.85 12.23
C GLY A 197 12.00 -3.55 11.08
N ALA A 198 12.10 -2.39 10.42
CA ALA A 198 11.16 -2.03 9.35
C ALA A 198 11.28 -2.94 8.11
N VAL A 199 12.51 -3.30 7.74
CA VAL A 199 12.77 -4.18 6.58
C VAL A 199 12.42 -5.62 6.91
N GLU A 200 12.71 -6.09 8.13
CA GLU A 200 12.43 -7.46 8.57
C GLU A 200 10.94 -7.71 8.81
N ALA A 201 10.20 -6.68 9.24
CA ALA A 201 8.74 -6.73 9.36
C ALA A 201 8.03 -6.71 7.99
N SER A 202 8.71 -6.21 6.95
CA SER A 202 8.22 -6.20 5.57
C SER A 202 8.26 -7.60 4.92
N GLY A 203 7.41 -8.51 5.38
CA GLY A 203 7.10 -9.71 4.60
C GLY A 203 6.90 -10.99 5.39
N SER A 204 5.63 -11.31 5.61
CA SER A 204 5.20 -12.67 5.28
C SER A 204 3.77 -12.62 4.77
N ALA A 205 3.48 -13.46 3.76
CA ALA A 205 2.11 -13.80 3.43
C ALA A 205 1.47 -14.39 4.70
N GLY A 206 0.32 -13.85 5.11
CA GLY A 206 -0.30 -14.28 6.35
C GLY A 206 -0.73 -15.76 6.27
N PRO A 207 -1.07 -16.39 7.42
CA PRO A 207 -1.42 -17.81 7.44
C PRO A 207 -2.55 -18.20 6.48
N ALA A 208 -3.52 -17.31 6.26
CA ALA A 208 -4.62 -17.53 5.32
C ALA A 208 -4.09 -17.65 3.88
N SER A 209 -3.27 -16.70 3.43
CA SER A 209 -2.67 -16.68 2.09
C SER A 209 -1.76 -17.90 1.84
N LEU A 210 -1.08 -18.40 2.87
CA LEU A 210 -0.19 -19.56 2.78
C LEU A 210 -0.90 -20.91 2.79
N THR A 211 -2.22 -20.95 3.00
CA THR A 211 -2.97 -22.21 3.14
C THR A 211 -2.80 -23.12 1.92
N GLY A 212 -2.90 -22.55 0.71
CA GLY A 212 -2.73 -23.32 -0.53
C GLY A 212 -1.33 -23.95 -0.64
N LEU A 213 -0.29 -23.19 -0.28
CA LEU A 213 1.10 -23.67 -0.29
C LEU A 213 1.32 -24.80 0.72
N ARG A 214 0.81 -24.64 1.95
CA ARG A 214 0.93 -25.67 3.01
C ARG A 214 0.23 -26.97 2.63
N LEU A 215 -0.95 -26.86 2.01
CA LEU A 215 -1.68 -28.02 1.49
C LEU A 215 -0.88 -28.73 0.38
N ALA A 216 -0.31 -27.97 -0.56
CA ALA A 216 0.52 -28.53 -1.63
C ALA A 216 1.78 -29.24 -1.10
N LYS A 217 2.35 -28.77 0.01
CA LYS A 217 3.48 -29.41 0.71
C LYS A 217 3.09 -30.58 1.62
N GLY A 218 1.80 -30.85 1.81
CA GLY A 218 1.31 -31.89 2.74
C GLY A 218 1.44 -31.52 4.22
N GLU A 219 1.65 -30.25 4.55
CA GLU A 219 1.81 -29.75 5.93
C GLU A 219 0.47 -29.59 6.67
N SER A 220 -0.65 -29.77 5.98
CA SER A 220 -1.99 -29.67 6.58
C SER A 220 -2.95 -30.66 5.90
N PRO A 221 -3.84 -31.31 6.66
CA PRO A 221 -4.81 -32.22 6.07
C PRO A 221 -5.78 -31.44 5.17
N ALA A 222 -5.84 -31.81 3.89
CA ALA A 222 -6.80 -31.23 2.96
C ALA A 222 -8.22 -31.65 3.35
N ARG A 223 -9.01 -30.71 3.87
CA ARG A 223 -10.46 -30.89 4.01
C ARG A 223 -11.17 -30.14 2.89
N VAL A 224 -11.33 -30.81 1.76
CA VAL A 224 -12.17 -30.30 0.66
C VAL A 224 -13.62 -30.36 1.13
N VAL A 225 -14.25 -29.20 1.30
CA VAL A 225 -15.69 -29.10 1.60
C VAL A 225 -16.43 -29.02 0.28
N HIS A 226 -17.24 -30.03 -0.04
CA HIS A 226 -18.07 -30.02 -1.25
C HIS A 226 -19.15 -28.93 -1.16
N PRO A 227 -19.55 -28.31 -2.29
CA PRO A 227 -20.64 -27.35 -2.33
C PRO A 227 -21.93 -27.93 -1.71
N ARG A 228 -22.68 -27.11 -0.97
CA ARG A 228 -23.94 -27.53 -0.31
C ARG A 228 -24.89 -28.16 -1.32
N GLY A 229 -25.23 -29.43 -1.09
CA GLY A 229 -26.18 -30.21 -1.91
C GLY A 229 -25.56 -31.39 -2.65
N GLY A 230 -24.23 -31.49 -2.73
CA GLY A 230 -23.57 -32.69 -3.24
C GLY A 230 -23.48 -33.76 -2.14
N ALA A 231 -24.27 -34.84 -2.24
CA ALA A 231 -24.00 -36.05 -1.45
C ALA A 231 -22.53 -36.49 -1.66
N PRO A 232 -21.84 -37.01 -0.64
CA PRO A 232 -20.50 -37.54 -0.82
C PRO A 232 -20.60 -38.69 -1.83
N LYS A 233 -20.17 -38.46 -3.08
CA LYS A 233 -20.00 -39.54 -4.04
C LYS A 233 -18.90 -40.41 -3.44
N GLY A 234 -19.27 -41.65 -3.06
CA GLY A 234 -18.39 -42.59 -2.40
C GLY A 234 -17.00 -42.60 -3.04
N THR A 235 -15.98 -42.68 -2.20
CA THR A 235 -14.57 -42.81 -2.57
C THR A 235 -14.41 -43.97 -3.55
N ARG A 236 -14.45 -43.68 -4.85
CA ARG A 236 -13.85 -44.53 -5.85
C ARG A 236 -12.33 -44.33 -5.71
N PRO A 237 -11.52 -45.39 -5.79
CA PRO A 237 -10.08 -45.25 -5.94
C PRO A 237 -9.85 -44.29 -7.11
N HIS A 238 -9.11 -43.22 -6.86
CA HIS A 238 -8.69 -42.32 -7.92
C HIS A 238 -7.70 -43.13 -8.76
N ASP A 239 -8.16 -43.65 -9.89
CA ASP A 239 -7.28 -44.12 -10.94
C ASP A 239 -6.42 -42.90 -11.34
N PRO A 240 -5.09 -42.98 -11.35
CA PRO A 240 -4.25 -41.87 -11.78
C PRO A 240 -4.36 -41.77 -13.31
N SER A 241 -5.47 -41.22 -13.79
CA SER A 241 -5.54 -40.69 -15.14
C SER A 241 -4.52 -39.55 -15.23
N PRO A 242 -3.63 -39.54 -16.23
CA PRO A 242 -2.76 -38.39 -16.45
C PRO A 242 -3.63 -37.14 -16.61
N ALA A 243 -3.23 -36.04 -15.97
CA ALA A 243 -3.90 -34.76 -16.09
C ALA A 243 -3.72 -34.23 -17.52
N GLU A 244 -4.60 -34.61 -18.45
CA GLU A 244 -4.46 -34.19 -19.85
C GLU A 244 -5.12 -32.85 -20.19
N HIS A 245 -5.72 -32.13 -19.24
CA HIS A 245 -6.17 -30.76 -19.50
C HIS A 245 -6.06 -29.87 -18.25
N LEU A 246 -4.83 -29.53 -17.87
CA LEU A 246 -4.58 -28.18 -17.38
C LEU A 246 -4.68 -27.26 -18.61
N SER A 247 -5.47 -26.18 -18.51
CA SER A 247 -5.39 -25.09 -19.48
C SER A 247 -3.91 -24.68 -19.59
N SER A 248 -3.41 -24.43 -20.81
CA SER A 248 -2.02 -24.01 -21.04
C SER A 248 -1.65 -22.70 -20.31
N HIS A 249 -2.64 -22.03 -19.70
CA HIS A 249 -2.47 -20.84 -18.87
C HIS A 249 -2.35 -21.12 -17.36
N ASP A 250 -2.75 -22.32 -16.90
CA ASP A 250 -2.72 -22.72 -15.48
C ASP A 250 -1.57 -23.68 -15.14
N ALA A 251 -0.77 -24.08 -16.12
CA ALA A 251 0.48 -24.78 -15.88
C ALA A 251 1.51 -23.79 -15.31
N PRO A 252 2.25 -24.13 -14.23
CA PRO A 252 3.39 -23.34 -13.79
C PRO A 252 4.34 -23.16 -14.98
N GLN A 253 4.54 -21.92 -15.43
CA GLN A 253 5.57 -21.64 -16.40
C GLN A 253 6.92 -21.59 -15.68
N ASP A 254 7.95 -22.11 -16.34
CA ASP A 254 9.33 -22.02 -15.87
C ASP A 254 9.80 -20.56 -15.90
N THR A 255 9.40 -19.78 -14.89
CA THR A 255 9.92 -18.45 -14.68
C THR A 255 11.31 -18.57 -14.05
N ALA A 256 12.33 -18.42 -14.90
CA ALA A 256 13.71 -17.96 -14.72
C ALA A 256 14.59 -18.43 -13.53
N ALA A 257 14.09 -19.16 -12.54
CA ALA A 257 14.86 -19.64 -11.39
C ALA A 257 15.11 -21.16 -11.42
N SER A 258 14.47 -21.90 -12.34
CA SER A 258 14.48 -23.37 -12.33
C SER A 258 14.86 -24.04 -13.65
N ASP A 259 15.24 -23.28 -14.69
CA ASP A 259 15.60 -23.86 -15.99
C ASP A 259 16.98 -24.56 -15.93
N PRO A 260 17.05 -25.90 -16.04
CA PRO A 260 18.32 -26.63 -16.02
C PRO A 260 19.14 -26.42 -17.31
N SER A 261 18.52 -25.91 -18.37
CA SER A 261 19.15 -25.61 -19.66
C SER A 261 19.73 -24.18 -19.74
N HIS A 262 19.28 -23.29 -18.84
CA HIS A 262 19.85 -21.95 -18.62
C HIS A 262 20.05 -21.66 -17.13
N PRO A 263 21.09 -22.24 -16.50
CA PRO A 263 21.44 -21.91 -15.13
C PRO A 263 21.83 -20.43 -15.05
N ALA A 264 21.20 -19.68 -14.15
CA ALA A 264 21.68 -18.35 -13.78
C ALA A 264 23.10 -18.51 -13.21
N GLY A 265 24.10 -18.10 -13.99
CA GLY A 265 25.49 -18.10 -13.56
C GLY A 265 25.71 -17.18 -12.36
N PRO A 266 26.79 -17.39 -11.58
CA PRO A 266 27.10 -16.52 -10.45
C PRO A 266 27.26 -15.08 -10.95
N VAL A 267 26.62 -14.14 -10.24
CA VAL A 267 26.83 -12.70 -10.44
C VAL A 267 28.29 -12.43 -10.06
N THR A 268 29.14 -12.20 -11.04
CA THR A 268 30.55 -11.86 -10.82
C THR A 268 30.65 -10.46 -10.21
N GLU A 269 31.35 -10.36 -9.08
CA GLU A 269 31.91 -9.09 -8.59
C GLU A 269 32.94 -8.54 -9.59
N GLU A 270 32.98 -7.20 -9.71
CA GLU A 270 33.97 -6.35 -10.41
C GLU A 270 34.00 -6.45 -11.95
N GLY A 271 34.07 -5.39 -12.77
CA GLY A 271 34.46 -4.00 -12.59
C GLY A 271 35.41 -3.61 -13.74
N GLU A 272 34.98 -2.72 -14.64
CA GLU A 272 35.82 -1.79 -15.46
C GLU A 272 34.94 -0.68 -16.05
#